data_AF-A0A3D6C8N8-F1
#
_entry.id   AF-A0A3D6C8N8-F1
#
_cell.length_a   1.000
_cell.length_b   1.000
_cell.length_c   1.000
_cell.angle_alpha   90.00
_cell.angle_beta   90.00
_cell.angle_gamma   90.00
#
_symmetry.space_group_name_H-M   'P 1'
#
loop_
_entity.id
_entity.type
_entity.pdbx_description
1 polymer ?
#
loop_
_entity_poly.entity_id
_entity_poly.type
_entity_poly.pdbx_seq_one_letter_code
_entity_poly.pdbx_strand_id
1 'polypeptide(L)'
;MSLTLFIIVLAIIIFAVLGWGFMTLPKERWQMVAALPLRKSGKGEWKGLNLTWYGLLSANAYTFGVAIAIVLAASAQVPIPALVLITLLLLGVTIPSSKIIARIVEKKKGTLTVGGAVFAGAVTAPWLIAMVNQTLGNTYGFYVPVAVMMACVSIAYTFGESLGRLACLSFGCCYGKPLCQCSSRTQKIFSRFNVVFTGKTKKVAYASGLDGEKMIPIQIITAVIYAVAGLFGTWLFLDGMAGLALMETMLVTQVWRVVSEFYRADYRGDSKFSMYQIMALAAIAYIAIMLVIFPETREAVIVLDTGLN
;
A
#
# COMPACT_ATOMS: atom_id res chain seq x y z
N MET A 1 2.12 -5.04 -26.89
CA MET A 1 0.92 -5.68 -26.27
C MET A 1 -0.21 -4.65 -26.24
N SER A 2 -1.48 -5.02 -26.52
CA SER A 2 -2.56 -4.03 -26.41
C SER A 2 -2.81 -3.65 -24.95
N LEU A 3 -3.13 -2.37 -24.70
CA LEU A 3 -3.44 -1.83 -23.37
C LEU A 3 -4.44 -2.73 -22.61
N THR A 4 -5.55 -3.07 -23.27
CA THR A 4 -6.60 -3.90 -22.69
C THR A 4 -6.10 -5.28 -22.28
N LEU A 5 -5.25 -5.92 -23.10
CA LEU A 5 -4.69 -7.23 -22.77
C LEU A 5 -3.80 -7.16 -21.53
N PHE A 6 -2.95 -6.12 -21.41
CA PHE A 6 -2.12 -5.90 -20.24
C PHE A 6 -2.95 -5.79 -18.95
N ILE A 7 -3.97 -4.93 -18.96
CA ILE A 7 -4.84 -4.71 -17.81
C ILE A 7 -5.59 -6.00 -17.43
N ILE A 8 -6.11 -6.76 -18.42
CA ILE A 8 -6.81 -8.01 -18.16
C ILE A 8 -5.88 -9.06 -17.54
N VAL A 9 -4.68 -9.24 -18.09
CA VAL A 9 -3.69 -10.19 -17.55
C VAL A 9 -3.29 -9.78 -16.13
N LEU A 10 -3.03 -8.50 -15.91
CA LEU A 10 -2.70 -7.96 -14.60
C LEU A 10 -3.83 -8.20 -13.59
N ALA A 11 -5.08 -7.96 -13.99
CA ALA A 11 -6.26 -8.20 -13.16
C ALA A 11 -6.40 -9.69 -12.81
N ILE A 12 -6.27 -10.60 -13.79
CA ILE A 12 -6.36 -12.04 -13.56
C ILE A 12 -5.32 -12.48 -12.53
N ILE A 13 -4.07 -12.04 -12.68
CA ILE A 13 -2.98 -12.39 -11.74
C ILE A 13 -3.30 -11.88 -10.33
N ILE A 14 -3.67 -10.60 -10.20
CA ILE A 14 -3.96 -9.99 -8.90
C ILE A 14 -5.15 -10.68 -8.23
N PHE A 15 -6.27 -10.86 -8.93
CA PHE A 15 -7.46 -11.45 -8.35
C PHE A 15 -7.30 -12.94 -8.04
N ALA A 16 -6.49 -13.68 -8.81
CA ALA A 16 -6.13 -15.05 -8.47
C ALA A 16 -5.36 -15.13 -7.14
N VAL A 17 -4.36 -14.26 -6.95
CA VAL A 17 -3.56 -14.20 -5.72
C VAL A 17 -4.40 -13.74 -4.53
N LEU A 18 -5.25 -12.72 -4.72
CA LEU A 18 -6.17 -12.24 -3.68
C LEU A 18 -7.18 -13.33 -3.29
N GLY A 19 -7.80 -13.99 -4.27
CA GLY A 19 -8.76 -15.08 -4.03
C GLY A 19 -8.16 -16.23 -3.23
N TRP A 20 -6.96 -16.68 -3.61
CA TRP A 20 -6.20 -17.66 -2.84
C TRP A 20 -5.92 -17.16 -1.41
N GLY A 21 -5.44 -15.92 -1.29
CA GLY A 21 -5.08 -15.33 -0.01
C GLY A 21 -6.25 -15.24 0.97
N PHE A 22 -7.42 -14.83 0.49
CA PHE A 22 -8.63 -14.68 1.30
C PHE A 22 -9.11 -16.00 1.90
N MET A 23 -9.01 -17.10 1.15
CA MET A 23 -9.48 -18.42 1.59
C MET A 23 -8.50 -19.17 2.47
N THR A 24 -7.21 -18.83 2.41
CA THR A 24 -6.13 -19.64 3.00
C THR A 24 -5.47 -18.96 4.19
N LEU A 25 -5.06 -17.69 4.05
CA LEU A 25 -4.17 -17.00 5.00
C LEU A 25 -4.74 -16.77 6.41
N PRO A 26 -6.07 -16.64 6.64
CA PRO A 26 -6.61 -16.54 8.00
C PRO A 26 -6.37 -17.80 8.85
N LYS A 27 -6.08 -18.95 8.24
CA LYS A 27 -5.87 -20.23 8.94
C LYS A 27 -4.51 -20.27 9.66
N GLU A 28 -4.41 -21.08 10.71
CA GLU A 28 -3.22 -21.16 11.59
C GLU A 28 -1.93 -21.55 10.85
N ARG A 29 -2.04 -22.52 9.93
CA ARG A 29 -0.90 -23.04 9.16
C ARG A 29 -0.17 -22.01 8.29
N TRP A 30 -0.76 -20.83 8.08
CA TRP A 30 -0.21 -19.75 7.27
C TRP A 30 0.38 -18.61 8.11
N GLN A 31 0.79 -18.90 9.35
CA GLN A 31 1.54 -17.93 10.18
C GLN A 31 3.04 -17.99 9.89
N MET A 32 3.61 -19.20 9.87
CA MET A 32 5.04 -19.44 9.70
C MET A 32 5.32 -20.11 8.35
N VAL A 33 6.31 -19.60 7.63
CA VAL A 33 6.80 -20.17 6.36
C VAL A 33 7.89 -21.21 6.63
N ALA A 34 8.83 -20.87 7.51
CA ALA A 34 9.98 -21.69 7.82
C ALA A 34 10.52 -21.38 9.23
N ALA A 35 11.21 -22.34 9.83
CA ALA A 35 11.96 -22.17 11.07
C ALA A 35 13.44 -22.46 10.79
N LEU A 36 14.30 -21.46 10.98
CA LEU A 36 15.75 -21.58 10.75
C LEU A 36 16.45 -21.87 12.08
N PRO A 37 17.23 -22.96 12.21
CA PRO A 37 18.02 -23.22 13.41
C PRO A 37 19.16 -22.19 13.50
N LEU A 38 19.30 -21.51 14.64
CA LEU A 38 20.36 -20.53 14.86
C LEU A 38 21.48 -21.07 15.74
N ARG A 39 21.12 -21.59 16.92
CA ARG A 39 22.10 -22.04 17.92
C ARG A 39 21.59 -23.24 18.69
N LYS A 40 22.45 -24.25 18.84
CA LYS A 40 22.20 -25.38 19.73
C LYS A 40 22.45 -24.97 21.19
N SER A 41 21.45 -25.17 22.03
CA SER A 41 21.53 -25.04 23.48
C SER A 41 22.32 -26.21 24.06
N GLY A 42 22.97 -26.01 25.22
CA GLY A 42 23.78 -27.03 25.89
C GLY A 42 23.02 -28.30 26.29
N LYS A 43 21.68 -28.27 26.26
CA LYS A 43 20.79 -29.42 26.54
C LYS A 43 20.27 -30.14 25.27
N GLY A 44 20.81 -29.84 24.09
CA GLY A 44 20.40 -30.47 22.83
C GLY A 44 19.23 -29.82 22.09
N GLU A 45 18.55 -28.86 22.73
CA GLU A 45 17.51 -28.02 22.10
C GLU A 45 18.12 -27.01 21.12
N TRP A 46 17.36 -26.56 20.12
CA TRP A 46 17.79 -25.52 19.19
C TRP A 46 16.97 -24.25 19.36
N LYS A 47 17.65 -23.11 19.45
CA LYS A 47 17.01 -21.80 19.28
C LYS A 47 16.83 -21.57 17.78
N GLY A 48 15.58 -21.41 17.34
CA GLY A 48 15.22 -21.13 15.96
C GLY A 48 14.73 -19.70 15.72
N LEU A 49 14.80 -19.25 14.48
CA LEU A 49 14.16 -18.03 13.97
C LEU A 49 13.00 -18.42 13.07
N ASN A 50 11.79 -17.98 13.42
CA ASN A 50 10.61 -18.20 12.60
C ASN A 50 10.48 -17.11 11.53
N LEU A 51 10.50 -17.52 10.27
CA LEU A 51 10.12 -16.67 9.14
C LEU A 51 8.62 -16.74 8.96
N THR A 52 7.97 -15.58 8.82
CA THR A 52 6.50 -15.48 8.73
C THR A 52 6.05 -15.25 7.30
N TRP A 53 4.82 -15.69 7.01
CA TRP A 53 4.16 -15.38 5.74
C TRP A 53 3.92 -13.87 5.60
N TYR A 54 3.77 -13.14 6.72
CA TYR A 54 3.74 -11.68 6.73
C TYR A 54 4.95 -11.07 6.02
N GLY A 55 6.17 -11.45 6.43
CA GLY A 55 7.40 -10.92 5.84
C GLY A 55 7.52 -11.23 4.35
N LEU A 56 7.25 -12.48 3.97
CA LEU A 56 7.32 -12.92 2.57
C LEU A 56 6.30 -12.21 1.68
N LEU A 57 5.04 -12.12 2.12
CA LEU A 57 3.98 -11.46 1.36
C LEU A 57 4.21 -9.94 1.28
N SER A 58 4.70 -9.30 2.34
CA SER A 58 5.08 -7.89 2.30
C SER A 58 6.21 -7.65 1.30
N ALA A 59 7.25 -8.48 1.31
CA ALA A 59 8.35 -8.37 0.35
C ALA A 59 7.86 -8.47 -1.10
N ASN A 60 7.04 -9.48 -1.42
CA ASN A 60 6.46 -9.65 -2.75
C ASN A 60 5.56 -8.48 -3.15
N ALA A 61 4.76 -7.94 -2.22
CA ALA A 61 3.91 -6.78 -2.49
C ALA A 61 4.75 -5.53 -2.83
N TYR A 62 5.86 -5.30 -2.13
CA TYR A 62 6.78 -4.21 -2.46
C TYR A 62 7.49 -4.43 -3.78
N THR A 63 7.97 -5.64 -4.05
CA THR A 63 8.60 -6.00 -5.34
C THR A 63 7.62 -5.77 -6.48
N PHE A 64 6.36 -6.17 -6.33
CA PHE A 64 5.32 -5.92 -7.32
C PHE A 64 5.05 -4.43 -7.53
N GLY A 65 4.91 -3.66 -6.45
CA GLY A 65 4.74 -2.20 -6.54
C GLY A 65 5.89 -1.53 -7.27
N VAL A 66 7.15 -1.90 -6.96
CA VAL A 66 8.34 -1.39 -7.65
C VAL A 66 8.35 -1.80 -9.12
N ALA A 67 8.02 -3.05 -9.44
CA ALA A 67 7.93 -3.51 -10.83
C ALA A 67 6.91 -2.69 -11.63
N ILE A 68 5.72 -2.44 -11.06
CA ILE A 68 4.71 -1.57 -11.69
C ILE A 68 5.23 -0.14 -11.85
N ALA A 69 5.88 0.43 -10.83
CA ALA A 69 6.47 1.77 -10.93
C ALA A 69 7.47 1.87 -12.07
N ILE A 70 8.34 0.87 -12.24
CA ILE A 70 9.32 0.80 -13.33
C ILE A 70 8.63 0.72 -14.69
N VAL A 71 7.66 -0.20 -14.84
CA VAL A 71 6.91 -0.36 -16.10
C VAL A 71 6.21 0.94 -16.50
N LEU A 72 5.51 1.60 -15.55
CA LEU A 72 4.79 2.84 -15.84
C LEU A 72 5.74 4.01 -16.11
N ALA A 73 6.81 4.17 -15.33
CA ALA A 73 7.81 5.21 -15.56
C ALA A 73 8.51 5.03 -16.91
N ALA A 74 8.92 3.81 -17.27
CA ALA A 74 9.52 3.50 -18.55
C ALA A 74 8.53 3.66 -19.73
N SER A 75 7.25 3.35 -19.53
CA SER A 75 6.21 3.64 -20.53
C SER A 75 6.05 5.14 -20.80
N ALA A 76 6.32 5.98 -19.80
CA ALA A 76 6.37 7.43 -19.93
C ALA A 76 7.79 7.97 -20.26
N GLN A 77 8.71 7.10 -20.68
CA GLN A 77 10.08 7.45 -21.08
C GLN A 77 10.90 8.13 -19.97
N VAL A 78 10.55 7.92 -18.70
CA VAL A 78 11.32 8.41 -17.56
C VAL A 78 12.62 7.61 -17.46
N PRO A 79 13.80 8.27 -17.47
CA PRO A 79 15.08 7.56 -17.35
C PRO A 79 15.18 6.78 -16.03
N ILE A 80 15.63 5.52 -16.09
CA ILE A 80 15.82 4.67 -14.91
C ILE A 80 16.70 5.33 -13.83
N PRO A 81 17.82 6.00 -14.16
CA PRO A 81 18.62 6.70 -13.14
C PRO A 81 17.82 7.77 -12.39
N ALA A 82 16.93 8.50 -13.08
CA ALA A 82 16.06 9.50 -12.46
C ALA A 82 15.04 8.85 -11.53
N LEU A 83 14.41 7.74 -11.96
CA LEU A 83 13.49 6.95 -11.13
C LEU A 83 14.17 6.45 -9.85
N VAL A 84 15.37 5.88 -9.96
CA VAL A 84 16.16 5.39 -8.82
C VAL A 84 16.49 6.53 -7.87
N LEU A 85 16.99 7.66 -8.39
CA LEU A 85 17.33 8.82 -7.59
C LEU A 85 16.12 9.38 -6.84
N ILE A 86 15.00 9.61 -7.53
CA ILE A 86 13.77 10.12 -6.92
C ILE A 86 13.29 9.15 -5.83
N THR A 87 13.35 7.84 -6.08
CA THR A 87 13.00 6.81 -5.09
C THR A 87 13.90 6.89 -3.86
N LEU A 88 15.22 7.02 -4.02
CA LEU A 88 16.16 7.16 -2.91
C LEU A 88 15.90 8.43 -2.08
N LEU A 89 15.66 9.56 -2.75
CA LEU A 89 15.31 10.83 -2.08
C LEU A 89 13.99 10.69 -1.30
N LEU A 90 12.98 10.07 -1.91
CA LEU A 90 11.70 9.82 -1.26
C LEU A 90 11.83 8.91 -0.04
N LEU A 91 12.57 7.81 -0.13
CA LEU A 91 12.83 6.94 1.01
C LEU A 91 13.60 7.67 2.11
N GLY A 92 14.60 8.47 1.73
CA GLY A 92 15.38 9.31 2.62
C GLY A 92 14.54 10.29 3.43
N VAL A 93 13.41 10.76 2.90
CA VAL A 93 12.47 11.64 3.61
C VAL A 93 11.37 10.86 4.33
N THR A 94 10.75 9.89 3.67
CA THR A 94 9.55 9.20 4.17
C THR A 94 9.84 8.26 5.34
N ILE A 95 10.97 7.55 5.34
CA ILE A 95 11.36 6.66 6.44
C ILE A 95 11.55 7.45 7.75
N PRO A 96 12.40 8.49 7.83
CA PRO A 96 12.54 9.25 9.07
C PRO A 96 11.24 9.97 9.45
N SER A 97 10.51 10.53 8.48
CA SER A 97 9.23 11.19 8.73
C SER A 97 8.20 10.23 9.33
N SER A 98 8.12 9.00 8.83
CA SER A 98 7.20 7.99 9.36
C SER A 98 7.47 7.64 10.83
N LYS A 99 8.74 7.66 11.25
CA LYS A 99 9.15 7.43 12.64
C LYS A 99 8.83 8.64 13.53
N ILE A 100 9.07 9.85 13.03
CA ILE A 100 8.80 11.10 13.76
C ILE A 100 7.29 11.26 13.96
N ILE A 101 6.51 11.11 12.90
CA ILE A 101 5.04 11.21 12.97
C ILE A 101 4.46 10.14 13.88
N ALA A 102 4.96 8.89 13.82
CA ALA A 102 4.50 7.83 14.74
C ALA A 102 4.76 8.20 16.20
N ARG A 103 5.93 8.78 16.52
CA ARG A 103 6.24 9.26 17.87
C ARG A 103 5.33 10.39 18.33
N ILE A 104 5.00 11.33 17.44
CA ILE A 104 4.14 12.48 17.77
C ILE A 104 2.68 12.03 17.95
N VAL A 105 2.17 11.22 17.03
CA VAL A 105 0.75 10.84 16.97
C VAL A 105 0.43 9.66 17.87
N GLU A 106 1.18 8.57 17.77
CA GLU A 106 0.91 7.34 18.53
C GLU A 106 1.58 7.34 19.91
N LYS A 107 2.47 8.31 20.20
CA LYS A 107 3.27 8.39 21.43
C LYS A 107 4.11 7.14 21.72
N LYS A 108 4.31 6.28 20.72
CA LYS A 108 5.10 5.04 20.81
C LYS A 108 6.50 5.25 20.27
N LYS A 109 7.51 4.83 21.04
CA LYS A 109 8.90 4.82 20.58
C LYS A 109 9.15 3.58 19.72
N GLY A 110 9.67 3.78 18.52
CA GLY A 110 10.15 2.68 17.67
C GLY A 110 9.14 2.10 16.68
N THR A 111 7.96 2.71 16.49
CA THR A 111 7.03 2.34 15.42
C THR A 111 7.24 3.21 14.17
N LEU A 112 6.97 2.63 13.00
CA LEU A 112 6.88 3.35 11.73
C LEU A 112 5.42 3.41 11.33
N THR A 113 4.91 4.62 11.03
CA THR A 113 3.54 4.76 10.56
C THR A 113 3.48 4.82 9.04
N VAL A 114 2.78 3.87 8.44
CA VAL A 114 2.47 3.90 7.00
C VAL A 114 1.71 5.18 6.63
N GLY A 115 0.83 5.67 7.51
CA GLY A 115 0.09 6.91 7.23
C GLY A 115 0.96 8.15 7.20
N GLY A 116 1.90 8.24 8.14
CA GLY A 116 2.87 9.32 8.15
C GLY A 116 3.83 9.26 6.96
N ALA A 117 4.27 8.06 6.56
CA ALA A 117 5.11 7.88 5.38
C ALA A 117 4.41 8.37 4.10
N VAL A 118 3.16 7.94 3.89
CA VAL A 118 2.36 8.30 2.70
C VAL A 118 2.07 9.79 2.66
N PHE A 119 1.68 10.39 3.79
CA PHE A 119 1.45 11.83 3.86
C PHE A 119 2.73 12.62 3.58
N ALA A 120 3.85 12.27 4.23
CA ALA A 120 5.12 12.93 4.00
C ALA A 120 5.56 12.79 2.54
N GLY A 121 5.42 11.60 1.96
CA GLY A 121 5.73 11.35 0.55
C GLY A 121 4.84 12.16 -0.39
N ALA A 122 3.53 12.20 -0.16
CA ALA A 122 2.60 12.98 -0.98
C ALA A 122 2.93 14.48 -0.97
N VAL A 123 3.37 15.01 0.18
CA VAL A 123 3.75 16.42 0.33
C VAL A 123 5.11 16.71 -0.31
N THR A 124 6.11 15.84 -0.14
CA THR A 124 7.48 16.15 -0.57
C THR A 124 7.80 15.71 -1.99
N ALA A 125 7.11 14.69 -2.52
CA ALA A 125 7.42 14.12 -3.83
C ALA A 125 7.36 15.14 -4.98
N PRO A 126 6.33 16.01 -5.12
CA PRO A 126 6.28 16.98 -6.21
C PRO A 126 7.51 17.89 -6.25
N TRP A 127 7.95 18.35 -5.08
CA TRP A 127 9.10 19.24 -4.94
C TRP A 127 10.43 18.54 -5.16
N LEU A 128 10.57 17.29 -4.71
CA LEU A 128 11.76 16.49 -4.97
C LEU A 128 11.93 16.25 -6.48
N ILE A 129 10.85 15.93 -7.20
CA ILE A 129 10.87 15.76 -8.65
C ILE A 129 11.22 17.09 -9.33
N ALA A 130 10.58 18.20 -8.94
CA ALA A 130 10.88 19.52 -9.47
C ALA A 130 12.34 19.94 -9.23
N MET A 131 12.89 19.67 -8.05
CA MET A 131 14.29 19.93 -7.71
C MET A 131 15.25 19.10 -8.57
N VAL A 132 14.95 17.81 -8.80
CA VAL A 132 15.75 16.96 -9.69
C VAL A 132 15.75 17.52 -11.11
N ASN A 133 14.60 17.96 -11.63
CA ASN A 133 14.52 18.58 -12.96
C ASN A 133 15.36 19.86 -13.06
N GLN A 134 15.30 20.73 -12.04
CA GLN A 134 16.04 22.00 -12.03
C GLN A 134 17.55 21.82 -11.87
N THR A 135 18.00 20.70 -11.32
CA THR A 135 19.41 20.40 -11.07
C THR A 135 19.94 19.43 -12.12
N LEU A 136 19.87 18.14 -11.84
CA LEU A 136 20.43 17.07 -12.68
C LEU A 136 19.71 16.95 -14.02
N GLY A 137 18.41 17.22 -14.07
CA GLY A 137 17.65 17.26 -15.31
C GLY A 137 18.21 18.28 -16.29
N ASN A 138 18.49 19.50 -15.80
CA ASN A 138 19.12 20.55 -16.59
C ASN A 138 20.56 20.20 -16.99
N THR A 139 21.35 19.63 -16.08
CA THR A 139 22.76 19.26 -16.36
C THR A 139 22.90 18.10 -17.36
N TYR A 140 22.02 17.10 -17.29
CA TYR A 140 22.10 15.88 -18.10
C TYR A 140 21.07 15.81 -19.23
N GLY A 141 20.28 16.87 -19.44
CA GLY A 141 19.35 16.99 -20.56
C GLY A 141 18.11 16.09 -20.49
N PHE A 142 17.56 15.84 -19.29
CA PHE A 142 16.32 15.08 -19.12
C PHE A 142 15.28 15.87 -18.32
N TYR A 143 14.00 15.52 -18.52
CA TYR A 143 12.88 16.12 -17.78
C TYR A 143 11.89 15.03 -17.36
N VAL A 144 11.48 15.07 -16.09
CA VAL A 144 10.50 14.15 -15.52
C VAL A 144 9.21 14.93 -15.22
N PRO A 145 8.10 14.71 -15.95
CA PRO A 145 6.86 15.40 -15.65
C PRO A 145 6.35 15.03 -14.25
N VAL A 146 6.13 16.04 -13.41
CA VAL A 146 5.81 15.83 -11.99
C VAL A 146 4.52 15.02 -11.82
N ALA A 147 3.44 15.40 -12.52
CA ALA A 147 2.16 14.69 -12.45
C ALA A 147 2.27 13.22 -12.88
N VAL A 148 3.03 12.94 -13.94
CA VAL A 148 3.27 11.58 -14.46
C VAL A 148 4.00 10.73 -13.43
N MET A 149 5.12 11.23 -12.90
CA MET A 149 5.90 10.48 -11.91
C MET A 149 5.13 10.28 -10.59
N MET A 150 4.36 11.28 -10.16
CA MET A 150 3.45 11.16 -9.02
C MET A 150 2.39 10.09 -9.25
N ALA A 151 1.80 10.02 -10.45
CA ALA A 151 0.82 8.99 -10.81
C ALA A 151 1.45 7.59 -10.77
N CYS A 152 2.65 7.40 -11.33
CA CYS A 152 3.39 6.13 -11.26
C CYS A 152 3.56 5.65 -9.82
N VAL A 153 4.03 6.55 -8.94
CA VAL A 153 4.26 6.23 -7.52
C VAL A 153 2.95 5.93 -6.79
N SER A 154 1.88 6.69 -7.07
CA SER A 154 0.56 6.51 -6.44
C SER A 154 -0.08 5.17 -6.85
N ILE A 155 -0.02 4.81 -8.14
CA ILE A 155 -0.52 3.52 -8.65
C ILE A 155 0.28 2.37 -8.04
N ALA A 156 1.62 2.47 -8.04
CA ALA A 156 2.51 1.48 -7.44
C ALA A 156 2.24 1.27 -5.95
N TYR A 157 2.06 2.37 -5.19
CA TYR A 157 1.67 2.33 -3.79
C TYR A 157 0.32 1.63 -3.60
N THR A 158 -0.66 1.95 -4.45
CA THR A 158 -2.01 1.38 -4.38
C THR A 158 -1.99 -0.13 -4.56
N PHE A 159 -1.24 -0.64 -5.54
CA PHE A 159 -1.04 -2.10 -5.71
C PHE A 159 -0.24 -2.73 -4.57
N GLY A 160 0.85 -2.10 -4.15
CA GLY A 160 1.67 -2.59 -3.04
C GLY A 160 0.86 -2.72 -1.75
N GLU A 161 0.00 -1.76 -1.46
CA GLU A 161 -0.94 -1.84 -0.33
C GLU A 161 -1.99 -2.92 -0.52
N SER A 162 -2.56 -3.07 -1.72
CA SER A 162 -3.55 -4.10 -2.02
C SER A 162 -3.02 -5.50 -1.69
N LEU A 163 -1.89 -5.87 -2.30
CA LEU A 163 -1.25 -7.17 -2.07
C LEU A 163 -0.67 -7.26 -0.65
N GLY A 164 -0.19 -6.14 -0.09
CA GLY A 164 0.29 -6.05 1.29
C GLY A 164 -0.78 -6.39 2.33
N ARG A 165 -2.07 -6.25 2.02
CA ARG A 165 -3.15 -6.70 2.92
C ARG A 165 -3.20 -8.21 3.09
N LEU A 166 -2.63 -9.00 2.17
CA LEU A 166 -2.48 -10.44 2.36
C LEU A 166 -1.50 -10.76 3.49
N ALA A 167 -0.43 -9.99 3.64
CA ALA A 167 0.47 -10.11 4.79
C ALA A 167 -0.31 -9.86 6.10
N CYS A 168 -1.12 -8.80 6.14
CA CYS A 168 -1.97 -8.49 7.29
C CYS A 168 -2.97 -9.60 7.60
N LEU A 169 -3.54 -10.24 6.56
CA LEU A 169 -4.45 -11.36 6.69
C LEU A 169 -3.77 -12.64 7.20
N SER A 170 -2.53 -12.89 6.78
CA SER A 170 -1.71 -13.98 7.31
C SER A 170 -1.43 -13.78 8.79
N PHE A 171 -0.93 -12.60 9.19
CA PHE A 171 -0.52 -12.35 10.57
C PHE A 171 -1.69 -12.10 11.53
N GLY A 172 -2.84 -11.70 11.00
CA GLY A 172 -4.00 -11.25 11.77
C GLY A 172 -3.79 -9.87 12.39
N CYS A 173 -3.21 -8.92 11.65
CA CYS A 173 -3.11 -7.51 12.06
C CYS A 173 -4.00 -6.59 11.20
N CYS A 174 -4.19 -5.34 11.63
CA CYS A 174 -5.12 -4.39 11.00
C CYS A 174 -6.54 -4.96 10.82
N TYR A 175 -6.98 -5.80 11.77
CA TYR A 175 -8.27 -6.50 11.71
C TYR A 175 -9.45 -5.55 12.03
N GLY A 176 -10.61 -5.91 11.48
CA GLY A 176 -11.86 -5.19 11.71
C GLY A 176 -12.40 -5.39 13.12
N LYS A 177 -13.56 -4.82 13.43
CA LYS A 177 -14.29 -5.07 14.68
C LYS A 177 -14.93 -6.46 14.68
N PRO A 178 -15.08 -7.11 15.85
CA PRO A 178 -15.91 -8.29 15.99
C PRO A 178 -17.35 -7.97 15.59
N LEU A 179 -17.99 -8.87 14.85
CA LEU A 179 -19.37 -8.65 14.41
C LEU A 179 -20.33 -8.49 15.59
N CYS A 180 -20.12 -9.25 16.68
CA CYS A 180 -20.93 -9.15 17.90
C CYS A 180 -20.93 -7.75 18.53
N GLN A 181 -19.88 -6.95 18.30
CA GLN A 181 -19.74 -5.58 18.80
C GLN A 181 -20.27 -4.51 17.81
N CYS A 182 -20.75 -4.93 16.64
CA CYS A 182 -21.24 -4.02 15.60
C CYS A 182 -22.77 -3.83 15.68
N SER A 183 -23.29 -2.78 15.03
CA SER A 183 -24.73 -2.55 14.94
C SER A 183 -25.45 -3.66 14.16
N SER A 184 -26.75 -3.86 14.41
CA SER A 184 -27.53 -4.95 13.79
C SER A 184 -27.55 -4.89 12.25
N ARG A 185 -27.46 -3.69 11.66
CA ARG A 185 -27.38 -3.53 10.20
C ARG A 185 -26.04 -4.07 9.67
N THR A 186 -24.94 -3.66 10.28
CA THR A 186 -23.58 -4.10 9.93
C THR A 186 -23.43 -5.61 10.11
N GLN A 187 -23.97 -6.16 11.20
CA GLN A 187 -23.99 -7.61 11.43
C GLN A 187 -24.70 -8.37 10.32
N LYS A 188 -25.87 -7.90 9.85
CA LYS A 188 -26.60 -8.54 8.75
C LYS A 188 -25.78 -8.57 7.47
N ILE A 189 -25.16 -7.45 7.10
CA ILE A 189 -24.33 -7.33 5.89
C ILE A 189 -23.14 -8.30 5.95
N PHE A 190 -22.39 -8.30 7.05
CA PHE A 190 -21.16 -9.09 7.17
C PHE A 190 -21.36 -10.50 7.76
N SER A 191 -22.61 -10.90 8.05
CA SER A 191 -22.91 -12.26 8.54
C SER A 191 -22.44 -13.36 7.59
N ARG A 192 -22.51 -13.11 6.28
CA ARG A 192 -22.06 -14.01 5.20
C ARG A 192 -20.68 -13.65 4.68
N PHE A 193 -20.28 -12.39 4.77
CA PHE A 193 -18.98 -11.90 4.34
C PHE A 193 -18.16 -11.47 5.56
N ASN A 194 -17.44 -12.42 6.16
CA ASN A 194 -16.61 -12.20 7.34
C ASN A 194 -15.27 -12.88 7.19
N VAL A 195 -14.35 -12.52 8.07
CA VAL A 195 -13.09 -13.24 8.25
C VAL A 195 -13.05 -13.81 9.66
N VAL A 196 -12.60 -15.06 9.75
CA VAL A 196 -12.31 -15.74 11.02
C VAL A 196 -10.84 -16.09 11.02
N PHE A 197 -10.11 -15.58 11.99
CA PHE A 197 -8.72 -15.94 12.20
C PHE A 197 -8.65 -17.11 13.17
N THR A 198 -7.82 -18.09 12.85
CA THR A 198 -7.59 -19.26 13.73
C THR A 198 -6.11 -19.36 14.06
N GLY A 199 -5.78 -19.59 15.33
CA GLY A 199 -4.45 -19.94 15.79
C GLY A 199 -3.87 -18.93 16.78
N LYS A 200 -3.30 -19.44 17.87
CA LYS A 200 -2.85 -18.62 19.02
C LYS A 200 -1.68 -17.68 18.71
N THR A 201 -0.95 -17.96 17.65
CA THR A 201 0.23 -17.18 17.22
C THR A 201 -0.12 -15.95 16.38
N LYS A 202 -1.39 -15.76 15.98
CA LYS A 202 -1.84 -14.57 15.24
C LYS A 202 -2.09 -13.38 16.15
N LYS A 203 -1.84 -12.16 15.66
CA LYS A 203 -1.95 -10.92 16.47
C LYS A 203 -3.34 -10.71 17.06
N VAL A 204 -4.38 -10.93 16.27
CA VAL A 204 -5.77 -10.86 16.73
C VAL A 204 -6.06 -11.81 17.91
N ALA A 205 -5.40 -12.97 17.98
CA ALA A 205 -5.54 -13.93 19.07
C ALA A 205 -4.76 -13.49 20.31
N TYR A 206 -3.44 -13.28 20.21
CA TYR A 206 -2.62 -12.99 21.39
C TYR A 206 -2.75 -11.56 21.94
N ALA A 207 -3.14 -10.59 21.11
CA ALA A 207 -3.27 -9.19 21.53
C ALA A 207 -4.68 -8.83 22.01
N SER A 208 -5.70 -9.57 21.57
CA SER A 208 -7.10 -9.19 21.84
C SER A 208 -8.03 -10.37 22.18
N GLY A 209 -7.53 -11.61 22.16
CA GLY A 209 -8.32 -12.78 22.54
C GLY A 209 -9.44 -13.13 21.55
N LEU A 210 -9.38 -12.62 20.31
CA LEU A 210 -10.45 -12.75 19.31
C LEU A 210 -10.22 -13.91 18.33
N ASP A 211 -9.62 -14.99 18.83
CA ASP A 211 -9.39 -16.22 18.06
C ASP A 211 -10.71 -16.94 17.79
N GLY A 212 -10.99 -17.31 16.53
CA GLY A 212 -12.25 -17.95 16.13
C GLY A 212 -13.46 -17.00 16.00
N GLU A 213 -13.30 -15.72 16.34
CA GLU A 213 -14.39 -14.74 16.24
C GLU A 213 -14.63 -14.28 14.80
N LYS A 214 -15.91 -14.00 14.47
CA LYS A 214 -16.28 -13.40 13.19
C LYS A 214 -15.98 -11.92 13.19
N MET A 215 -15.13 -11.48 12.28
CA MET A 215 -14.66 -10.10 12.18
C MET A 215 -15.11 -9.46 10.86
N ILE A 216 -15.27 -8.14 10.86
CA ILE A 216 -15.42 -7.38 9.62
C ILE A 216 -14.14 -7.59 8.78
N PRO A 217 -14.25 -8.03 7.51
CA PRO A 217 -13.12 -8.43 6.69
C PRO A 217 -12.42 -7.21 6.06
N ILE A 218 -11.99 -6.25 6.90
CA ILE A 218 -11.50 -4.95 6.42
C ILE A 218 -10.25 -5.06 5.54
N GLN A 219 -9.37 -6.04 5.81
CA GLN A 219 -8.19 -6.28 4.98
C GLN A 219 -8.57 -6.75 3.57
N ILE A 220 -9.57 -7.63 3.48
CA ILE A 220 -10.08 -8.17 2.21
C ILE A 220 -10.72 -7.03 1.40
N ILE A 221 -11.59 -6.23 2.03
CA ILE A 221 -12.26 -5.12 1.36
C ILE A 221 -11.22 -4.10 0.87
N THR A 222 -10.24 -3.75 1.72
CA THR A 222 -9.15 -2.84 1.35
C THR A 222 -8.35 -3.38 0.17
N ALA A 223 -8.00 -4.67 0.17
CA ALA A 223 -7.25 -5.30 -0.90
C ALA A 223 -7.99 -5.20 -2.25
N VAL A 224 -9.29 -5.51 -2.25
CA VAL A 224 -10.12 -5.46 -3.47
C VAL A 224 -10.28 -4.02 -3.97
N ILE A 225 -10.65 -3.08 -3.10
CA ILE A 225 -10.83 -1.67 -3.49
C ILE A 225 -9.54 -1.12 -4.10
N TYR A 226 -8.40 -1.41 -3.49
CA TYR A 226 -7.11 -0.93 -3.98
C TYR A 226 -6.66 -1.66 -5.25
N ALA A 227 -6.96 -2.96 -5.41
CA ALA A 227 -6.67 -3.67 -6.65
C ALA A 227 -7.45 -3.05 -7.82
N VAL A 228 -8.74 -2.79 -7.63
CA VAL A 228 -9.60 -2.15 -8.65
C VAL A 228 -9.11 -0.74 -8.97
N ALA A 229 -8.82 0.07 -7.94
CA ALA A 229 -8.29 1.42 -8.13
C ALA A 229 -6.93 1.42 -8.83
N GLY A 230 -6.01 0.54 -8.44
CA GLY A 230 -4.72 0.39 -9.11
C GLY A 230 -4.88 0.02 -10.59
N LEU A 231 -5.77 -0.92 -10.92
CA LEU A 231 -6.07 -1.30 -12.30
C LEU A 231 -6.67 -0.15 -13.10
N PHE A 232 -7.63 0.56 -12.52
CA PHE A 232 -8.30 1.68 -13.17
C PHE A 232 -7.36 2.88 -13.34
N GLY A 233 -6.58 3.23 -12.32
CA GLY A 233 -5.51 4.22 -12.40
C GLY A 233 -4.43 3.85 -13.41
N THR A 234 -4.06 2.57 -13.52
CA THR A 234 -3.13 2.10 -14.59
C THR A 234 -3.73 2.31 -15.98
N TRP A 235 -5.02 2.00 -16.14
CA TRP A 235 -5.71 2.23 -17.40
C TRP A 235 -5.75 3.72 -17.77
N LEU A 236 -6.16 4.59 -16.85
CA LEU A 236 -6.16 6.06 -17.05
C LEU A 236 -4.77 6.59 -17.38
N PHE A 237 -3.74 6.11 -16.67
CA PHE A 237 -2.36 6.52 -16.90
C PHE A 237 -1.91 6.15 -18.32
N LEU A 238 -2.14 4.90 -18.74
CA LEU A 238 -1.74 4.43 -20.07
C LEU A 238 -2.59 5.05 -21.20
N ASP A 239 -3.77 5.59 -20.89
CA ASP A 239 -4.59 6.39 -21.81
C ASP A 239 -4.11 7.86 -21.94
N GLY A 240 -3.01 8.22 -21.26
CA GLY A 240 -2.47 9.58 -21.30
C GLY A 240 -3.13 10.56 -20.33
N MET A 241 -3.84 10.06 -19.32
CA MET A 241 -4.54 10.88 -18.31
C MET A 241 -3.88 10.73 -16.92
N ALA A 242 -2.59 11.02 -16.81
CA ALA A 242 -1.82 10.80 -15.59
C ALA A 242 -2.33 11.63 -14.40
N GLY A 243 -2.79 12.87 -14.63
CA GLY A 243 -3.39 13.69 -13.57
C GLY A 243 -4.65 13.06 -12.97
N LEU A 244 -5.51 12.46 -13.81
CA LEU A 244 -6.71 11.74 -13.35
C LEU A 244 -6.35 10.44 -12.66
N ALA A 245 -5.37 9.70 -13.17
CA ALA A 245 -4.87 8.49 -12.52
C ALA A 245 -4.32 8.78 -11.11
N LEU A 246 -3.58 9.88 -10.95
CA LEU A 246 -3.11 10.34 -9.64
C LEU A 246 -4.26 10.70 -8.72
N MET A 247 -5.21 11.51 -9.18
CA MET A 247 -6.36 11.91 -8.36
C MET A 247 -7.23 10.73 -7.96
N GLU A 248 -7.51 9.82 -8.88
CA GLU A 248 -8.32 8.64 -8.63
C GLU A 248 -7.69 7.75 -7.55
N THR A 249 -6.43 7.36 -7.73
CA THR A 249 -5.73 6.50 -6.77
C THR A 249 -5.59 7.19 -5.41
N MET A 250 -5.33 8.49 -5.36
CA MET A 250 -5.27 9.24 -4.11
C MET A 250 -6.65 9.36 -3.44
N LEU A 251 -7.70 9.69 -4.18
CA LEU A 251 -9.06 9.78 -3.65
C LEU A 251 -9.50 8.44 -3.07
N VAL A 252 -9.38 7.35 -3.83
CA VAL A 252 -9.81 6.03 -3.37
C VAL A 252 -9.01 5.59 -2.16
N THR A 253 -7.68 5.68 -2.19
CA THR A 253 -6.85 5.23 -1.06
C THR A 253 -7.07 6.07 0.20
N GLN A 254 -7.14 7.39 0.08
CA GLN A 254 -7.27 8.27 1.24
C GLN A 254 -8.70 8.29 1.80
N VAL A 255 -9.74 8.35 0.96
CA VAL A 255 -11.14 8.25 1.42
C VAL A 255 -11.38 6.89 2.07
N TRP A 256 -10.92 5.80 1.45
CA TRP A 256 -11.04 4.48 2.05
C TRP A 256 -10.27 4.36 3.37
N ARG A 257 -9.10 4.99 3.49
CA ARG A 257 -8.37 5.07 4.75
C ARG A 257 -9.20 5.73 5.85
N VAL A 258 -9.93 6.80 5.53
CA VAL A 258 -10.84 7.46 6.48
C VAL A 258 -11.99 6.55 6.87
N VAL A 259 -12.66 5.94 5.89
CA VAL A 259 -13.84 5.09 6.11
C VAL A 259 -13.48 3.80 6.87
N SER A 260 -12.40 3.13 6.47
CA SER A 260 -11.99 1.83 7.03
C SER A 260 -11.59 1.92 8.50
N GLU A 261 -11.10 3.07 8.96
CA GLU A 261 -10.69 3.27 10.36
C GLU A 261 -11.87 3.13 11.32
N PHE A 262 -13.10 3.52 10.92
CA PHE A 262 -14.30 3.36 11.74
C PHE A 262 -14.65 1.88 12.01
N TYR A 263 -14.18 0.98 11.16
CA TYR A 263 -14.44 -0.46 11.22
C TYR A 263 -13.27 -1.26 11.77
N ARG A 264 -12.12 -0.64 12.07
CA ARG A 264 -10.96 -1.31 12.65
C ARG A 264 -11.08 -1.45 14.17
N ALA A 265 -10.50 -2.52 14.70
CA ALA A 265 -10.36 -2.74 16.15
C ALA A 265 -8.89 -2.82 16.61
N ASP A 266 -7.93 -2.80 15.69
CA ASP A 266 -6.50 -2.74 16.04
C ASP A 266 -6.21 -1.38 16.72
N TYR A 267 -5.94 -1.41 18.03
CA TYR A 267 -5.85 -0.22 18.87
C TYR A 267 -4.74 0.75 18.41
N ARG A 268 -5.15 1.96 18.00
CA ARG A 268 -4.26 3.07 17.59
C ARG A 268 -4.47 4.38 18.37
N GLY A 269 -5.26 4.33 19.45
CA GLY A 269 -5.61 5.48 20.30
C GLY A 269 -7.13 5.69 20.41
N ASP A 270 -7.56 6.52 21.38
CA ASP A 270 -8.98 6.66 21.79
C ASP A 270 -9.76 7.76 21.04
N SER A 271 -9.19 8.38 20.01
CA SER A 271 -9.82 9.50 19.30
C SER A 271 -10.94 9.05 18.35
N LYS A 272 -12.12 9.70 18.41
CA LYS A 272 -13.24 9.46 17.47
C LYS A 272 -12.89 9.75 16.01
N PHE A 273 -11.98 10.70 15.79
CA PHE A 273 -11.38 11.02 14.48
C PHE A 273 -9.87 11.13 14.67
N SER A 274 -9.11 10.29 13.97
CA SER A 274 -7.65 10.21 14.15
C SER A 274 -6.91 11.25 13.32
N MET A 275 -5.72 11.65 13.79
CA MET A 275 -4.82 12.52 13.01
C MET A 275 -4.52 11.94 11.62
N TYR A 276 -4.48 10.61 11.47
CA TYR A 276 -4.29 9.97 10.18
C TYR A 276 -5.44 10.20 9.20
N GLN A 277 -6.67 10.39 9.69
CA GLN A 277 -7.81 10.73 8.84
C GLN A 277 -7.72 12.19 8.36
N ILE A 278 -7.29 13.11 9.23
CA ILE A 278 -7.02 14.50 8.85
C ILE A 278 -5.93 14.56 7.78
N MET A 279 -4.81 13.88 8.02
CA MET A 279 -3.69 13.81 7.07
C MET A 279 -4.12 13.25 5.72
N ALA A 280 -4.97 12.22 5.70
CA ALA A 280 -5.50 11.64 4.47
C ALA A 280 -6.32 12.66 3.66
N LEU A 281 -7.24 13.38 4.30
CA LEU A 281 -8.05 14.42 3.65
C LEU A 281 -7.20 15.61 3.18
N ALA A 282 -6.24 16.03 3.99
CA ALA A 282 -5.31 17.10 3.63
C ALA A 282 -4.44 16.72 2.43
N ALA A 283 -3.99 15.46 2.33
CA ALA A 283 -3.23 14.97 1.19
C ALA A 283 -4.04 15.03 -0.12
N ILE A 284 -5.33 14.70 -0.09
CA ILE A 284 -6.20 14.83 -1.29
C ILE A 284 -6.24 16.27 -1.77
N ALA A 285 -6.56 17.22 -0.87
CA ALA A 285 -6.65 18.63 -1.21
C ALA A 285 -5.30 19.17 -1.72
N TYR A 286 -4.21 18.76 -1.07
CA TYR A 286 -2.87 19.15 -1.45
C TYR A 286 -2.50 18.66 -2.87
N ILE A 287 -2.77 17.40 -3.20
CA ILE A 287 -2.48 16.85 -4.53
C ILE A 287 -3.31 17.53 -5.61
N ALA A 288 -4.57 17.86 -5.33
CA ALA A 288 -5.40 18.63 -6.26
C ALA A 288 -4.79 20.01 -6.57
N ILE A 289 -4.25 20.70 -5.56
CA ILE A 289 -3.52 21.97 -5.75
C ILE A 289 -2.23 21.73 -6.56
N MET A 290 -1.48 20.66 -6.26
CA MET A 290 -0.24 20.36 -6.98
C MET A 290 -0.47 20.07 -8.46
N LEU A 291 -1.61 19.50 -8.86
CA LEU A 291 -1.95 19.31 -10.27
C LEU A 291 -2.27 20.62 -11.00
N VAL A 292 -2.67 21.67 -10.28
CA VAL A 292 -2.81 23.02 -10.84
C VAL A 292 -1.44 23.69 -10.99
N ILE A 293 -0.54 23.50 -10.02
CA ILE A 293 0.82 24.08 -10.04
C ILE A 293 1.71 23.38 -11.07
N PHE A 294 1.58 22.06 -11.19
CA PHE A 294 2.32 21.20 -12.11
C PHE A 294 1.35 20.54 -13.09
N PRO A 295 0.82 21.30 -14.06
CA PRO A 295 -0.14 20.77 -15.02
C PRO A 295 0.48 19.67 -15.86
N GLU A 296 -0.36 18.72 -16.26
CA GLU A 296 0.02 17.66 -17.18
C GLU A 296 0.38 18.27 -18.54
N THR A 297 1.65 18.15 -18.94
CA THR A 297 2.09 18.57 -20.27
C THR A 297 1.65 17.51 -21.28
N ARG A 298 0.83 17.90 -22.27
CA ARG A 298 0.27 17.05 -23.35
C ARG A 298 1.31 16.29 -24.20
N GLU A 299 2.60 16.47 -23.95
CA GLU A 299 3.70 15.90 -24.73
C GLU A 299 4.24 14.58 -24.17
N ALA A 300 3.79 14.13 -22.99
CA ALA A 300 4.19 12.82 -22.46
C ALA A 300 3.52 11.69 -23.25
N VAL A 301 4.16 11.25 -24.34
CA VAL A 301 3.72 10.09 -25.11
C VAL A 301 3.97 8.83 -24.28
N ILE A 302 2.89 8.24 -23.75
CA ILE A 302 2.94 7.02 -22.97
C ILE A 302 2.82 5.81 -23.91
N VAL A 303 3.87 4.98 -23.96
CA VAL A 303 3.95 3.81 -24.83
C VAL A 303 4.22 2.58 -23.97
N LEU A 304 3.23 1.71 -23.80
CA LEU A 304 3.38 0.53 -22.95
C LEU A 304 4.56 -0.38 -23.37
N ASP A 305 4.81 -0.51 -24.67
CA ASP A 305 5.87 -1.39 -25.18
C ASP A 305 7.28 -0.94 -24.74
N THR A 306 7.53 0.36 -24.50
CA THR A 306 8.82 0.80 -23.94
C THR A 306 8.98 0.41 -22.48
N GLY A 307 7.88 0.21 -21.75
CA GLY A 307 7.90 -0.23 -20.36
C GLY A 307 8.07 -1.74 -20.16
N LEU A 308 7.93 -2.53 -21.22
CA LEU A 308 8.02 -4.00 -21.19
C LEU A 308 9.35 -4.55 -21.74
N ASN A 309 10.13 -3.71 -22.44
CA ASN A 309 11.45 -4.02 -22.97
C ASN A 309 12.55 -3.69 -21.96
#